data_AF-A0A7W0T3H8-F1
#
_entry.id   AF-A0A7W0T3H8-F1
#
_cell.length_a   1.000
_cell.length_b   1.000
_cell.length_c   1.000
_cell.angle_alpha   90.00
_cell.angle_beta   90.00
_cell.angle_gamma   90.00
#
_symmetry.space_group_name_H-M   'P 1'
#
loop_
_entity.id
_entity.type
_entity.pdbx_description
1 polymer ?
#
loop_
_entity_poly.entity_id
_entity_poly.type
_entity_poly.pdbx_seq_one_letter_code
_entity_poly.pdbx_strand_id
1 'polypeptide(L)'
;MDRLVGARKLVGELVKREQLEVRRVEIVGRDLAALIETLGRPPTGAELEEWLDEHPQVTESYAPASVLDELVYQYMSPPREVLDAMPEARHPELERQIREAATSPEPYLVYADWLQEHGDPLGELIVLGVAASSTSTTSSEDGATRFERHRLAMEPRLFGALKAKIHDRVVLHWRFGLVQGIEEVRPLGWQYWEQLLALRACDALQTISFTRPVPPEVVASIDEHASMALSTLVLTNCQGKLPDRLLQRRLRQLTLGGPLAVIDRSTFAATLEKLVLVVDAASVPDEILAPIEAPIRELRVTVNTSIATLLADRLTLPHLERIVFSEGSASKAVALLARMELPALRHLSIVGGSLDARTLSKLAGLPIAAQLESLALENTDLTDDILESFAKKRSAFGALQELDVSFNELGKDGLAAARTIAPTVTSRRQSAPGNNAEKRVRRFAGTRLVVAEEIAAPEKWKRAARDGDVRWATYRGEDEYELFVSEDLQDYGCSCPSSIQPCKHVVALALVAVRTELPERAAGGIADRVHQAHGRREAAEAEAEDE
;
A
#
# COMPACT_ATOMS: atom_id res chain seq x y z
N MET A 1 -15.59 41.34 9.33
CA MET A 1 -16.42 41.84 8.22
C MET A 1 -17.71 42.36 8.82
N ASP A 2 -18.24 43.50 8.37
CA ASP A 2 -19.59 43.92 8.77
C ASP A 2 -20.59 42.84 8.33
N ARG A 3 -21.34 42.26 9.29
CA ARG A 3 -22.31 41.18 9.03
C ARG A 3 -23.33 41.59 7.96
N LEU A 4 -23.68 42.87 7.91
CA LEU A 4 -24.56 43.43 6.89
C LEU A 4 -23.95 43.39 5.49
N VAL A 5 -22.64 43.63 5.36
CA VAL A 5 -21.93 43.55 4.08
C VAL A 5 -21.85 42.11 3.58
N GLY A 6 -21.55 41.16 4.48
CA GLY A 6 -21.56 39.73 4.15
C GLY A 6 -22.94 39.26 3.69
N ALA A 7 -24.00 39.59 4.45
CA ALA A 7 -25.37 39.21 4.14
C ALA A 7 -25.84 39.77 2.79
N ARG A 8 -25.55 41.06 2.52
CA ARG A 8 -25.87 41.67 1.23
C ARG A 8 -25.14 41.03 0.05
N LYS A 9 -23.86 40.69 0.23
CA LYS A 9 -23.08 39.99 -0.81
C LYS A 9 -23.63 38.59 -1.08
N LEU A 10 -24.00 37.86 -0.04
CA LEU A 10 -24.62 36.54 -0.15
C LEU A 10 -25.91 36.61 -0.96
N VAL A 11 -26.85 37.48 -0.57
CA VAL A 11 -28.13 37.64 -1.29
C VAL A 11 -27.90 38.11 -2.72
N GLY A 12 -26.96 39.04 -2.93
CA GLY A 12 -26.59 39.50 -4.27
C GLY A 12 -26.03 38.39 -5.15
N GLU A 13 -25.21 37.50 -4.61
CA GLU A 13 -24.67 36.34 -5.34
C GLU A 13 -25.75 35.30 -5.64
N LEU A 14 -26.68 35.05 -4.71
CA LEU A 14 -27.84 34.17 -4.96
C LEU A 14 -28.70 34.67 -6.12
N VAL A 15 -29.02 35.97 -6.14
CA VAL A 15 -29.79 36.59 -7.24
C VAL A 15 -29.00 36.52 -8.56
N LYS A 16 -27.70 36.80 -8.52
CA LYS A 16 -26.83 36.75 -9.71
C LYS A 16 -26.72 35.35 -10.30
N ARG A 17 -26.78 34.30 -9.48
CA ARG A 17 -26.77 32.89 -9.91
C ARG A 17 -28.17 32.34 -10.24
N GLU A 18 -29.18 33.21 -10.27
CA GLU A 18 -30.58 32.85 -10.51
C GLU A 18 -31.09 31.79 -9.50
N GLN A 19 -30.54 31.79 -8.29
CA GLN A 19 -30.90 30.87 -7.21
C GLN A 19 -31.96 31.48 -6.27
N LEU A 20 -32.25 32.78 -6.42
CA LEU A 20 -33.19 33.51 -5.58
C LEU A 20 -33.81 34.68 -6.36
N GLU A 21 -35.14 34.78 -6.35
CA GLU A 21 -35.87 35.93 -6.88
C GLU A 21 -36.37 36.82 -5.73
N VAL A 22 -35.99 38.10 -5.76
CA VAL A 22 -36.36 39.04 -4.69
C VAL A 22 -36.89 40.35 -5.26
N ARG A 23 -37.84 40.96 -4.55
CA ARG A 23 -38.36 42.29 -4.91
C ARG A 23 -37.35 43.40 -4.62
N ARG A 24 -36.59 43.27 -3.53
CA ARG A 24 -35.61 44.25 -3.05
C ARG A 24 -34.45 43.57 -2.31
N VAL A 25 -33.31 43.43 -2.99
CA VAL A 25 -32.09 42.78 -2.47
C VAL A 25 -31.61 43.40 -1.16
N GLU A 26 -31.70 44.72 -1.04
CA GLU A 26 -31.20 45.46 0.11
C GLU A 26 -31.98 45.19 1.39
N ILE A 27 -33.28 44.91 1.26
CA ILE A 27 -34.15 44.57 2.39
C ILE A 27 -33.83 43.15 2.86
N VAL A 28 -33.80 42.18 1.95
CA VAL A 28 -33.46 40.78 2.28
C VAL A 28 -32.07 40.70 2.91
N GLY A 29 -31.07 41.39 2.35
CA GLY A 29 -29.71 41.40 2.92
C GLY A 29 -29.63 42.05 4.31
N ARG A 30 -30.47 43.05 4.60
CA ARG A 30 -30.54 43.66 5.94
C ARG A 30 -31.23 42.73 6.94
N ASP A 31 -32.34 42.14 6.53
CA ASP A 31 -33.14 41.29 7.41
C ASP A 31 -32.41 39.96 7.69
N LEU A 32 -31.62 39.45 6.73
CA LEU A 32 -30.69 38.34 6.94
C LEU A 32 -29.59 38.69 7.96
N ALA A 33 -29.06 39.92 7.95
CA ALA A 33 -28.10 40.35 8.96
C ALA A 33 -28.71 40.33 10.38
N ALA A 34 -30.00 40.66 10.51
CA ALA A 34 -30.72 40.58 11.78
C ALA A 34 -30.98 39.11 12.21
N LEU A 35 -31.24 38.20 11.27
CA LEU A 35 -31.31 36.76 11.56
C LEU A 35 -29.98 36.27 12.16
N ILE A 36 -28.86 36.62 11.54
CA ILE A 36 -27.52 36.22 12.02
C ILE A 36 -27.22 36.79 13.40
N GLU A 37 -27.63 38.02 13.67
CA GLU A 37 -27.51 38.61 15.00
C GLU A 37 -28.33 37.84 16.04
N THR A 38 -29.54 37.44 15.68
CA THR A 38 -30.44 36.63 16.52
C THR A 38 -29.87 35.24 16.80
N LEU A 39 -29.30 34.58 15.78
CA LEU A 39 -28.69 33.26 15.92
C LEU A 39 -27.34 33.30 16.64
N GLY A 40 -26.67 34.45 16.67
CA GLY A 40 -25.30 34.59 17.17
C GLY A 40 -24.24 33.94 16.27
N ARG A 41 -24.64 33.25 15.19
CA ARG A 41 -23.80 32.55 14.21
C ARG A 41 -24.39 32.69 12.80
N PRO A 42 -23.62 32.43 11.73
CA PRO A 42 -24.20 32.25 10.40
C PRO A 42 -25.27 31.12 10.41
N PRO A 43 -26.39 31.27 9.68
CA PRO A 43 -27.39 30.22 9.54
C PRO A 43 -26.82 29.04 8.76
N THR A 44 -27.25 27.82 9.05
CA THR A 44 -27.03 26.67 8.17
C THR A 44 -27.80 26.84 6.87
N GLY A 45 -27.45 26.08 5.84
CA GLY A 45 -28.14 26.08 4.56
C GLY A 45 -29.63 25.79 4.70
N ALA A 46 -30.01 24.86 5.57
CA ALA A 46 -31.41 24.51 5.84
C ALA A 46 -32.15 25.62 6.60
N GLU A 47 -31.53 26.21 7.63
CA GLU A 47 -32.11 27.37 8.34
C GLU A 47 -32.28 28.57 7.40
N LEU A 48 -31.34 28.76 6.48
CA LEU A 48 -31.42 29.83 5.48
C LEU A 48 -32.48 29.54 4.42
N GLU A 49 -32.62 28.29 3.98
CA GLU A 49 -33.66 27.85 3.04
C GLU A 49 -35.05 28.12 3.62
N GLU A 50 -35.32 27.61 4.83
CA GLU A 50 -36.58 27.83 5.55
C GLU A 50 -36.86 29.32 5.76
N TRP A 51 -35.85 30.10 6.15
CA TRP A 51 -36.00 31.54 6.32
C TRP A 51 -36.29 32.27 5.00
N LEU A 52 -35.64 31.88 3.90
CA LEU A 52 -35.86 32.48 2.58
C LEU A 52 -37.27 32.21 2.06
N ASP A 53 -37.80 30.99 2.28
CA ASP A 53 -39.15 30.60 1.85
C ASP A 53 -40.26 31.40 2.55
N GLU A 54 -40.04 31.79 3.81
CA GLU A 54 -41.00 32.58 4.58
C GLU A 54 -40.82 34.10 4.40
N HIS A 55 -39.74 34.55 3.77
CA HIS A 55 -39.40 35.96 3.75
C HIS A 55 -40.27 36.78 2.77
N PRO A 56 -40.97 37.85 3.20
CA PRO A 56 -41.99 38.54 2.40
C PRO A 56 -41.46 39.31 1.18
N GLN A 57 -40.14 39.46 1.05
CA GLN A 57 -39.47 40.08 -0.10
C GLN A 57 -38.89 39.07 -1.09
N VAL A 58 -38.87 37.78 -0.74
CA VAL A 58 -38.47 36.68 -1.61
C VAL A 58 -39.73 36.23 -2.36
N THR A 59 -39.65 36.17 -3.69
CA THR A 59 -40.74 35.66 -4.52
C THR A 59 -40.60 34.17 -4.74
N GLU A 60 -39.37 33.70 -4.96
CA GLU A 60 -39.05 32.29 -5.19
C GLU A 60 -37.59 32.00 -4.79
N SER A 61 -37.35 30.83 -4.21
CA SER A 61 -36.02 30.32 -3.85
C SER A 61 -35.81 28.99 -4.55
N TYR A 62 -34.68 28.85 -5.26
CA TYR A 62 -34.33 27.64 -6.00
C TYR A 62 -33.04 26.99 -5.49
N ALA A 63 -32.38 27.65 -4.53
CA ALA A 63 -31.12 27.21 -3.98
C ALA A 63 -31.34 26.02 -3.03
N PRO A 64 -30.81 24.82 -3.32
CA PRO A 64 -30.87 23.75 -2.32
C PRO A 64 -29.99 24.11 -1.11
N ALA A 65 -30.33 23.59 0.08
CA ALA A 65 -29.56 23.80 1.32
C ALA A 65 -28.04 23.66 1.15
N SER A 66 -27.57 22.73 0.32
CA SER A 66 -26.13 22.51 0.09
C SER A 66 -25.43 23.69 -0.60
N VAL A 67 -26.10 24.36 -1.54
CA VAL A 67 -25.61 25.57 -2.23
C VAL A 67 -25.67 26.76 -1.29
N LEU A 68 -26.72 26.87 -0.47
CA LEU A 68 -26.84 27.89 0.56
C LEU A 68 -25.72 27.77 1.60
N ASP A 69 -25.42 26.56 2.06
CA ASP A 69 -24.30 26.28 2.97
C ASP A 69 -22.95 26.74 2.37
N GLU A 70 -22.73 26.53 1.06
CA GLU A 70 -21.51 27.01 0.38
C GLU A 70 -21.41 28.53 0.37
N LEU A 71 -22.50 29.22 0.02
CA LEU A 71 -22.52 30.68 -0.08
C LEU A 71 -22.48 31.34 1.30
N VAL A 72 -23.16 30.78 2.30
CA VAL A 72 -23.01 31.20 3.69
C VAL A 72 -21.55 31.12 4.10
N TYR A 73 -20.91 29.98 3.87
CA TYR A 73 -19.51 29.80 4.21
C TYR A 73 -18.61 30.82 3.49
N GLN A 74 -18.83 31.07 2.20
CA GLN A 74 -18.02 31.98 1.39
C GLN A 74 -18.13 33.45 1.83
N TYR A 75 -19.34 33.92 2.14
CA TYR A 75 -19.60 35.36 2.36
C TYR A 75 -19.76 35.75 3.83
N MET A 76 -20.00 34.78 4.71
CA MET A 76 -20.32 35.03 6.12
C MET A 76 -19.25 34.51 7.07
N SER A 77 -18.33 33.65 6.61
CA SER A 77 -17.15 33.29 7.40
C SER A 77 -16.24 34.51 7.62
N PRO A 78 -15.50 34.55 8.74
CA PRO A 78 -14.55 35.63 8.99
C PRO A 78 -13.60 35.81 7.80
N PRO A 79 -13.22 37.06 7.45
CA PRO A 79 -12.19 37.29 6.43
C PRO A 79 -10.95 36.46 6.74
N ARG A 80 -10.32 35.92 5.68
CA ARG A 80 -9.09 35.13 5.80
C ARG A 80 -8.01 35.78 6.68
N GLU A 81 -7.87 37.11 6.59
CA GLU A 81 -6.94 37.90 7.41
C GLU A 81 -7.19 37.75 8.92
N VAL A 82 -8.45 37.58 9.34
CA VAL A 82 -8.81 37.33 10.74
C VAL A 82 -8.40 35.93 11.15
N LEU A 83 -8.65 34.92 10.31
CA LEU A 83 -8.25 33.54 10.57
C LEU A 83 -6.73 33.41 10.67
N ASP A 84 -5.95 34.14 9.87
CA ASP A 84 -4.48 34.11 9.93
C ASP A 84 -3.93 34.81 11.19
N ALA A 85 -4.68 35.75 11.78
CA ALA A 85 -4.29 36.50 12.98
C ALA A 85 -4.66 35.82 14.31
N MET A 86 -5.48 34.76 14.30
CA MET A 86 -5.88 34.06 15.53
C MET A 86 -4.73 33.24 16.11
N PRO A 87 -4.52 33.25 17.44
CA PRO A 87 -3.45 32.49 18.07
C PRO A 87 -3.62 30.99 17.82
N GLU A 88 -2.51 30.27 17.76
CA GLU A 88 -2.50 28.82 17.69
C GLU A 88 -2.50 28.25 19.12
N ALA A 89 -3.68 27.90 19.63
CA ALA A 89 -3.81 27.41 21.00
C ALA A 89 -3.31 25.97 21.09
N ARG A 90 -2.46 25.64 22.07
CA ARG A 90 -1.89 24.30 22.28
C ARG A 90 -2.13 23.81 23.71
N HIS A 91 -2.48 22.54 23.87
CA HIS A 91 -2.66 21.91 25.17
C HIS A 91 -1.90 20.57 25.21
N PRO A 92 -0.62 20.56 25.65
CA PRO A 92 0.27 19.41 25.50
C PRO A 92 -0.28 18.10 26.07
N GLU A 93 -1.06 18.17 27.15
CA GLU A 93 -1.66 17.00 27.79
C GLU A 93 -2.78 16.38 26.95
N LEU A 94 -3.62 17.20 26.30
CA LEU A 94 -4.71 16.71 25.46
C LEU A 94 -4.14 16.18 24.12
N GLU A 95 -3.10 16.83 23.59
CA GLU A 95 -2.34 16.35 22.43
C GLU A 95 -1.66 15.00 22.74
N ARG A 96 -1.16 14.81 23.96
CA ARG A 96 -0.63 13.51 24.40
C ARG A 96 -1.73 12.44 24.43
N GLN A 97 -2.90 12.73 24.97
CA GLN A 97 -4.04 11.79 24.98
C GLN A 97 -4.49 11.41 23.58
N ILE A 98 -4.53 12.37 22.64
CA ILE A 98 -4.78 12.11 21.22
C ILE A 98 -3.73 11.16 20.65
N ARG A 99 -2.43 11.36 20.92
CA ARG A 99 -1.37 10.45 20.43
C ARG A 99 -1.49 9.03 21.00
N GLU A 100 -1.90 8.90 22.26
CA GLU A 100 -2.07 7.60 22.92
C GLU A 100 -3.32 6.85 22.44
N ALA A 101 -4.36 7.58 22.01
CA ALA A 101 -5.65 7.04 21.59
C ALA A 101 -6.10 7.61 20.23
N ALA A 102 -5.19 7.63 19.25
CA ALA A 102 -5.39 8.30 17.95
C ALA A 102 -6.57 7.76 17.11
N THR A 103 -7.10 6.57 17.43
CA THR A 103 -8.27 6.00 16.74
C THR A 103 -9.60 6.26 17.46
N SER A 104 -9.56 6.79 18.68
CA SER A 104 -10.73 7.08 19.53
C SER A 104 -11.17 8.54 19.34
N PRO A 105 -12.46 8.81 19.08
CA PRO A 105 -12.96 10.17 18.88
C PRO A 105 -13.03 11.00 20.17
N GLU A 106 -13.09 10.36 21.34
CA GLU A 106 -13.35 11.05 22.62
C GLU A 106 -12.25 12.07 23.00
N PRO A 107 -10.94 11.74 22.96
CA PRO A 107 -9.88 12.72 23.24
C PRO A 107 -9.88 13.90 22.26
N TYR A 108 -10.30 13.66 21.02
CA TYR A 108 -10.38 14.70 20.00
C TYR A 108 -11.49 15.69 20.31
N LEU A 109 -12.67 15.23 20.74
CA LEU A 109 -13.78 16.11 21.13
C LEU A 109 -13.41 16.97 22.35
N VAL A 110 -12.79 16.37 23.37
CA VAL A 110 -12.31 17.12 24.55
C VAL A 110 -11.29 18.21 24.15
N TYR A 111 -10.38 17.88 23.23
CA TYR A 111 -9.42 18.85 22.71
C TYR A 111 -10.10 19.92 21.84
N ALA A 112 -11.10 19.55 21.04
CA ALA A 112 -11.85 20.47 20.21
C ALA A 112 -12.62 21.50 21.02
N ASP A 113 -13.31 21.09 22.09
CA ASP A 113 -14.01 21.98 23.01
C ASP A 113 -13.03 22.99 23.62
N TRP A 114 -11.89 22.50 24.12
CA TRP A 114 -10.84 23.36 24.65
C TRP A 114 -10.32 24.36 23.60
N LEU A 115 -10.13 23.94 22.35
CA LEU A 115 -9.70 24.82 21.27
C LEU A 115 -10.73 25.90 20.94
N GLN A 116 -12.00 25.54 20.91
CA GLN A 116 -13.09 26.48 20.65
C GLN A 116 -13.20 27.53 21.76
N GLU A 117 -13.03 27.14 23.03
CA GLU A 117 -12.96 28.08 24.17
C GLU A 117 -11.84 29.11 24.03
N HIS A 118 -10.75 28.75 23.33
CA HIS A 118 -9.60 29.63 23.06
C HIS A 118 -9.67 30.30 21.68
N GLY A 119 -10.78 30.12 20.96
CA GLY A 119 -11.00 30.68 19.63
C GLY A 119 -10.13 30.06 18.52
N ASP A 120 -9.59 28.86 18.70
CA ASP A 120 -8.82 28.22 17.64
C ASP A 120 -9.77 27.50 16.65
N PRO A 121 -9.76 27.87 15.35
CA PRO A 121 -10.64 27.26 14.35
C PRO A 121 -10.40 25.76 14.15
N LEU A 122 -9.23 25.23 14.57
CA LEU A 122 -8.98 23.79 14.50
C LEU A 122 -9.98 22.98 15.33
N GLY A 123 -10.55 23.55 16.40
CA GLY A 123 -11.57 22.87 17.20
C GLY A 123 -12.82 22.53 16.38
N GLU A 124 -13.32 23.46 15.56
CA GLU A 124 -14.46 23.20 14.66
C GLU A 124 -14.12 22.14 13.60
N LEU A 125 -12.91 22.19 13.01
CA LEU A 125 -12.46 21.17 12.05
C LEU A 125 -12.45 19.77 12.67
N ILE A 126 -12.03 19.64 13.94
CA ILE A 126 -12.03 18.36 14.66
C ILE A 126 -13.46 17.87 14.87
N VAL A 127 -14.38 18.71 15.35
CA VAL A 127 -15.80 18.35 15.55
C VAL A 127 -16.43 17.86 14.24
N LEU A 128 -16.23 18.60 13.14
CA LEU A 128 -16.71 18.21 11.82
C LEU A 128 -16.08 16.88 11.36
N GLY A 129 -14.78 16.67 11.62
CA GLY A 129 -14.09 15.42 11.28
C GLY A 129 -14.59 14.22 12.07
N VAL A 130 -14.95 14.39 13.35
CA VAL A 130 -15.57 13.34 14.19
C VAL A 130 -16.97 13.02 13.70
N ALA A 131 -17.78 14.02 13.38
CA ALA A 131 -19.11 13.84 12.81
C ALA A 131 -19.04 13.11 11.46
N ALA A 132 -18.12 13.50 10.58
CA ALA A 132 -17.92 12.87 9.27
C ALA A 132 -17.49 11.39 9.40
N SER A 133 -16.72 11.03 10.43
CA SER A 133 -16.24 9.65 10.65
C SER A 133 -17.29 8.72 11.29
N SER A 134 -18.31 9.28 11.95
CA SER A 134 -19.30 8.51 12.73
C SER A 134 -20.54 8.09 11.92
N THR A 135 -20.68 8.57 10.70
CA THR A 135 -21.90 8.41 9.90
C THR A 135 -21.87 7.10 9.11
N SER A 136 -22.23 5.99 9.76
CA SER A 136 -22.58 4.78 9.03
C SER A 136 -23.99 4.94 8.45
N THR A 137 -24.08 5.00 7.12
CA THR A 137 -25.14 4.42 6.27
C THR A 137 -26.32 5.20 5.64
N THR A 138 -26.76 6.43 5.98
CA THR A 138 -27.84 7.06 5.14
C THR A 138 -28.01 8.59 5.18
N SER A 139 -27.49 9.32 6.16
CA SER A 139 -27.56 10.79 6.23
C SER A 139 -26.19 11.47 6.19
N SER A 140 -25.17 10.78 5.66
CA SER A 140 -23.74 11.11 5.84
C SER A 140 -23.18 12.15 4.87
N GLU A 141 -23.88 12.42 3.76
CA GLU A 141 -23.33 13.22 2.66
C GLU A 141 -23.11 14.68 3.06
N ASP A 142 -23.96 15.22 3.93
CA ASP A 142 -23.84 16.59 4.43
C ASP A 142 -22.63 16.76 5.37
N GLY A 143 -22.40 15.79 6.27
CA GLY A 143 -21.29 15.86 7.24
C GLY A 143 -19.90 15.82 6.59
N ALA A 144 -19.69 14.90 5.64
CA ALA A 144 -18.44 14.81 4.89
C ALA A 144 -18.19 16.05 4.02
N THR A 145 -19.24 16.58 3.38
CA THR A 145 -19.16 17.78 2.54
C THR A 145 -18.80 19.02 3.38
N ARG A 146 -19.43 19.18 4.56
CA ARG A 146 -19.12 20.26 5.50
C ARG A 146 -17.68 20.17 6.01
N PHE A 147 -17.23 18.98 6.39
CA PHE A 147 -15.85 18.75 6.81
C PHE A 147 -14.86 19.15 5.70
N GLU A 148 -15.07 18.66 4.48
CA GLU A 148 -14.16 18.93 3.37
C GLU A 148 -14.12 20.43 3.01
N ARG A 149 -15.27 21.10 3.00
CA ARG A 149 -15.36 22.55 2.78
C ARG A 149 -14.58 23.32 3.84
N HIS A 150 -14.79 23.01 5.12
CA HIS A 150 -14.11 23.68 6.22
C HIS A 150 -12.59 23.40 6.19
N ARG A 151 -12.20 22.17 5.88
CA ARG A 151 -10.80 21.75 5.71
C ARG A 151 -10.10 22.55 4.61
N LEU A 152 -10.69 22.65 3.41
CA LEU A 152 -10.14 23.38 2.26
C LEU A 152 -9.91 24.86 2.57
N ALA A 153 -10.83 25.46 3.31
CA ALA A 153 -10.74 26.85 3.71
C ALA A 153 -9.69 27.09 4.81
N MET A 154 -9.44 26.09 5.67
CA MET A 154 -8.36 26.12 6.65
C MET A 154 -6.98 25.80 6.07
N GLU A 155 -6.88 25.19 4.88
CA GLU A 155 -5.58 24.78 4.31
C GLU A 155 -4.52 25.90 4.28
N PRO A 156 -4.82 27.17 3.95
CA PRO A 156 -3.80 28.20 3.98
C PRO A 156 -3.23 28.46 5.38
N ARG A 157 -4.03 28.30 6.44
CA ARG A 157 -3.58 28.42 7.83
C ARG A 157 -2.80 27.18 8.25
N LEU A 158 -3.28 25.99 7.88
CA LEU A 158 -2.67 24.72 8.27
C LEU A 158 -1.33 24.47 7.56
N PHE A 159 -1.20 24.86 6.30
CA PHE A 159 -0.03 24.55 5.47
C PHE A 159 0.78 25.79 5.06
N GLY A 160 0.23 27.00 5.17
CA GLY A 160 0.93 28.21 4.74
C GLY A 160 1.48 28.12 3.32
N ALA A 161 2.76 28.47 3.15
CA ALA A 161 3.48 28.38 1.88
C ALA A 161 3.68 26.93 1.40
N LEU A 162 3.61 25.95 2.30
CA LEU A 162 3.82 24.54 1.99
C LEU A 162 2.70 23.98 1.10
N LYS A 163 1.48 24.55 1.18
CA LYS A 163 0.31 24.11 0.38
C LYS A 163 0.67 23.91 -1.10
N ALA A 164 1.32 24.89 -1.72
CA ALA A 164 1.69 24.86 -3.13
C ALA A 164 2.77 23.81 -3.47
N LYS A 165 3.49 23.32 -2.46
CA LYS A 165 4.56 22.32 -2.62
C LYS A 165 4.03 20.89 -2.43
N ILE A 166 2.97 20.71 -1.65
CA ILE A 166 2.47 19.37 -1.27
C ILE A 166 1.23 18.92 -2.04
N HIS A 167 0.38 19.85 -2.53
CA HIS A 167 -0.96 19.58 -3.10
C HIS A 167 -1.00 18.44 -4.14
N ASP A 168 0.06 18.30 -4.93
CA ASP A 168 0.09 17.35 -6.04
C ASP A 168 1.14 16.24 -5.84
N ARG A 169 1.84 16.27 -4.70
CA ARG A 169 2.96 15.37 -4.38
C ARG A 169 2.64 14.36 -3.29
N VAL A 170 1.79 14.73 -2.35
CA VAL A 170 1.35 13.86 -1.26
C VAL A 170 -0.17 13.83 -1.17
N VAL A 171 -0.70 12.69 -0.78
CA VAL A 171 -2.09 12.54 -0.36
C VAL A 171 -2.10 12.56 1.16
N LEU A 172 -2.90 13.46 1.72
CA LEU A 172 -3.09 13.58 3.18
C LEU A 172 -4.39 12.86 3.54
N HIS A 173 -4.28 11.83 4.37
CA HIS A 173 -5.43 11.10 4.90
C HIS A 173 -5.87 11.75 6.22
N TRP A 174 -7.02 12.40 6.19
CA TRP A 174 -7.59 13.10 7.33
C TRP A 174 -8.52 12.20 8.14
N ARG A 175 -8.47 12.33 9.46
CA ARG A 175 -9.45 11.74 10.37
C ARG A 175 -9.56 12.60 11.62
N PHE A 176 -10.79 12.82 12.06
CA PHE A 176 -11.10 13.68 13.21
C PHE A 176 -10.46 15.08 13.13
N GLY A 177 -10.32 15.63 11.92
CA GLY A 177 -9.73 16.96 11.69
C GLY A 177 -8.20 17.05 11.73
N LEU A 178 -7.47 15.94 11.94
CA LEU A 178 -6.01 15.88 11.84
C LEU A 178 -5.56 14.93 10.72
N VAL A 179 -4.32 15.10 10.26
CA VAL A 179 -3.67 14.19 9.30
C VAL A 179 -3.18 12.96 10.05
N GLN A 180 -3.73 11.80 9.70
CA GLN A 180 -3.33 10.49 10.27
C GLN A 180 -2.50 9.64 9.31
N GLY A 181 -2.53 9.96 8.02
CA GLY A 181 -1.73 9.27 7.01
C GLY A 181 -1.15 10.24 6.00
N ILE A 182 0.08 9.97 5.54
CA ILE A 182 0.69 10.66 4.40
C ILE A 182 1.16 9.60 3.39
N GLU A 183 0.69 9.71 2.16
CA GLU A 183 1.15 8.90 1.03
C GLU A 183 1.90 9.79 0.02
N GLU A 184 3.15 9.46 -0.28
CA GLU A 184 3.90 10.14 -1.33
C GLU A 184 3.56 9.56 -2.71
N VAL A 185 2.99 10.41 -3.57
CA VAL A 185 2.62 10.08 -4.95
C VAL A 185 3.66 10.61 -5.93
N ARG A 186 4.31 11.74 -5.63
CA ARG A 186 5.44 12.29 -6.39
C ARG A 186 6.53 12.80 -5.46
N PRO A 187 7.79 12.89 -5.93
CA PRO A 187 8.90 13.32 -5.08
C PRO A 187 8.70 14.65 -4.39
N LEU A 188 8.61 14.65 -3.06
CA LEU A 188 8.68 15.84 -2.23
C LEU A 188 10.13 16.03 -1.76
N GLY A 189 10.69 17.23 -1.97
CA GLY A 189 12.04 17.55 -1.49
C GLY A 189 12.14 17.39 0.02
N TRP A 190 13.26 16.86 0.53
CA TRP A 190 13.42 16.52 1.95
C TRP A 190 13.18 17.71 2.89
N GLN A 191 13.56 18.92 2.49
CA GLN A 191 13.31 20.15 3.27
C GLN A 191 11.82 20.46 3.48
N TYR A 192 10.94 19.93 2.62
CA TYR A 192 9.50 20.07 2.77
C TYR A 192 8.90 18.96 3.63
N TRP A 193 9.56 17.79 3.74
CA TRP A 193 9.16 16.73 4.66
C TRP A 193 9.33 17.16 6.11
N GLU A 194 10.47 17.77 6.45
CA GLU A 194 10.70 18.39 7.76
C GLU A 194 9.57 19.37 8.11
N GLN A 195 9.29 20.32 7.20
CA GLN A 195 8.21 21.30 7.40
C GLN A 195 6.84 20.65 7.53
N LEU A 196 6.53 19.65 6.70
CA LEU A 196 5.25 18.94 6.71
C LEU A 196 5.03 18.19 8.02
N LEU A 197 6.03 17.44 8.47
CA LEU A 197 5.95 16.63 9.68
C LEU A 197 5.93 17.50 10.95
N ALA A 198 6.53 18.69 10.90
CA ALA A 198 6.47 19.67 11.98
C ALA A 198 5.12 20.40 12.10
N LEU A 199 4.21 20.25 11.13
CA LEU A 199 2.88 20.86 11.22
C LEU A 199 2.07 20.21 12.33
N ARG A 200 1.36 21.03 13.11
CA ARG A 200 0.40 20.58 14.12
C ARG A 200 -0.65 19.63 13.57
N ALA A 201 -1.07 19.82 12.31
CA ALA A 201 -2.00 18.93 11.64
C ALA A 201 -1.50 17.48 11.60
N CYS A 202 -0.20 17.24 11.69
CA CYS A 202 0.46 15.94 11.69
C CYS A 202 0.80 15.41 13.10
N ASP A 203 0.36 16.08 14.18
CA ASP A 203 0.64 15.63 15.56
C ASP A 203 0.03 14.25 15.87
N ALA A 204 -0.99 13.83 15.13
CA ALA A 204 -1.63 12.51 15.23
C ALA A 204 -1.27 11.55 14.08
N LEU A 205 -0.17 11.82 13.36
CA LEU A 205 0.26 11.01 12.21
C LEU A 205 0.57 9.56 12.63
N GLN A 206 -0.14 8.61 12.03
CA GLN A 206 0.00 7.17 12.29
C GLN A 206 0.68 6.41 11.16
N THR A 207 0.51 6.87 9.91
CA THR A 207 0.98 6.16 8.72
C THR A 207 1.78 7.08 7.81
N ILE A 208 2.95 6.62 7.36
CA ILE A 208 3.68 7.24 6.26
C ILE A 208 3.99 6.16 5.23
N SER A 209 3.65 6.40 3.96
CA SER A 209 3.94 5.49 2.87
C SER A 209 4.58 6.16 1.67
N PHE A 210 5.62 5.52 1.16
CA PHE A 210 6.32 5.92 -0.05
C PHE A 210 6.06 4.88 -1.14
N THR A 211 5.82 5.36 -2.36
CA THR A 211 5.66 4.52 -3.56
C THR A 211 6.93 4.42 -4.40
N ARG A 212 7.98 5.14 -3.99
CA ARG A 212 9.25 5.30 -4.69
C ARG A 212 10.46 5.25 -3.74
N PRO A 213 11.69 5.23 -4.25
CA PRO A 213 12.90 5.29 -3.44
C PRO A 213 12.94 6.51 -2.53
N VAL A 214 13.23 6.27 -1.25
CA VAL A 214 13.25 7.28 -0.19
C VAL A 214 14.70 7.70 0.08
N PRO A 215 15.06 8.97 -0.16
CA PRO A 215 16.40 9.47 0.17
C PRO A 215 16.67 9.37 1.69
N PRO A 216 17.92 9.12 2.12
CA PRO A 216 18.29 9.05 3.54
C PRO A 216 17.89 10.30 4.34
N GLU A 217 17.91 11.48 3.70
CA GLU A 217 17.52 12.75 4.32
C GLU A 217 16.04 12.77 4.70
N VAL A 218 15.18 12.14 3.90
CA VAL A 218 13.75 12.02 4.22
C VAL A 218 13.55 11.08 5.40
N VAL A 219 14.31 9.97 5.45
CA VAL A 219 14.27 9.05 6.60
C VAL A 219 14.73 9.76 7.88
N ALA A 220 15.76 10.60 7.79
CA ALA A 220 16.21 11.44 8.91
C ALA A 220 15.13 12.46 9.34
N SER A 221 14.43 13.11 8.39
CA SER A 221 13.31 14.00 8.73
C SER A 221 12.16 13.25 9.43
N ILE A 222 11.86 12.01 9.04
CA ILE A 222 10.86 11.18 9.72
C ILE A 222 11.32 10.83 11.13
N ASP A 223 12.58 10.42 11.28
CA ASP A 223 13.18 10.11 12.58
C ASP A 223 13.04 11.27 13.57
N GLU A 224 13.36 12.48 13.11
CA GLU A 224 13.39 13.68 13.94
C GLU A 224 12.01 14.27 14.21
N HIS A 225 11.15 14.36 13.19
CA HIS A 225 9.93 15.19 13.25
C HIS A 225 8.62 14.40 13.25
N ALA A 226 8.59 13.11 12.89
CA ALA A 226 7.32 12.39 12.86
C ALA A 226 6.68 12.31 14.25
N SER A 227 5.35 12.16 14.29
CA SER A 227 4.62 11.98 15.55
C SER A 227 5.03 10.70 16.29
N MET A 228 5.01 10.76 17.62
CA MET A 228 5.16 9.57 18.48
C MET A 228 4.01 8.56 18.30
N ALA A 229 2.92 8.96 17.66
CA ALA A 229 1.80 8.10 17.27
C ALA A 229 2.08 7.28 15.99
N LEU A 230 3.21 7.51 15.30
CA LEU A 230 3.58 6.77 14.10
C LEU A 230 3.66 5.27 14.41
N SER A 231 2.76 4.51 13.78
CA SER A 231 2.62 3.06 13.99
C SER A 231 2.87 2.26 12.72
N THR A 232 2.74 2.87 11.54
CA THR A 232 2.89 2.21 10.24
C THR A 232 3.86 2.99 9.38
N LEU A 233 4.91 2.32 8.91
CA LEU A 233 5.89 2.90 8.01
C LEU A 233 6.10 2.00 6.80
N VAL A 234 5.92 2.56 5.60
CA VAL A 234 6.12 1.85 4.32
C VAL A 234 7.19 2.57 3.52
N LEU A 235 8.37 1.94 3.42
CA LEU A 235 9.52 2.44 2.68
C LEU A 235 9.77 1.55 1.47
N THR A 236 9.64 2.11 0.27
CA THR A 236 10.03 1.44 -0.97
C THR A 236 11.42 1.91 -1.40
N ASN A 237 12.24 1.00 -1.93
CA ASN A 237 13.65 1.23 -2.22
C ASN A 237 14.42 1.93 -1.07
N CYS A 238 14.28 1.37 0.13
CA CYS A 238 15.10 1.70 1.28
C CYS A 238 16.52 1.16 1.05
N GLN A 239 17.53 1.96 1.37
CA GLN A 239 18.94 1.57 1.34
C GLN A 239 19.55 1.77 2.72
N GLY A 240 20.17 0.73 3.25
CA GLY A 240 20.91 0.80 4.50
C GLY A 240 20.07 0.54 5.75
N LYS A 241 20.57 1.04 6.88
CA LYS A 241 20.01 0.86 8.22
C LYS A 241 19.03 2.00 8.56
N LEU A 242 17.89 1.67 9.16
CA LEU A 242 16.97 2.68 9.68
C LEU A 242 17.50 3.32 10.98
N PRO A 243 17.24 4.62 11.21
CA PRO A 243 17.63 5.29 12.45
C PRO A 243 17.07 4.59 13.70
N ASP A 244 17.89 4.48 14.75
CA ASP A 244 17.49 3.77 15.98
C ASP A 244 16.32 4.47 16.70
N ARG A 245 16.21 5.81 16.64
CA ARG A 245 15.12 6.54 17.32
C ARG A 245 13.77 6.25 16.65
N LEU A 246 13.73 6.13 15.33
CA LEU A 246 12.56 5.76 14.53
C LEU A 246 12.06 4.38 14.96
N LEU A 247 12.98 3.46 15.20
CA LEU A 247 12.69 2.10 15.61
C LEU A 247 12.36 1.96 17.11
N GLN A 248 12.71 2.95 17.94
CA GLN A 248 12.27 3.04 19.34
C GLN A 248 10.83 3.54 19.48
N ARG A 249 10.20 4.00 18.39
CA ARG A 249 8.77 4.40 18.38
C ARG A 249 7.87 3.17 18.47
N ARG A 250 6.57 3.40 18.70
CA ARG A 250 5.54 2.35 18.78
C ARG A 250 5.13 1.82 17.40
N LEU A 251 6.09 1.52 16.54
CA LEU A 251 5.85 0.93 15.23
C LEU A 251 5.20 -0.45 15.42
N ARG A 252 4.04 -0.65 14.81
CA ARG A 252 3.31 -1.92 14.74
C ARG A 252 3.47 -2.60 13.39
N GLN A 253 3.62 -1.81 12.32
CA GLN A 253 3.84 -2.33 10.97
C GLN A 253 5.01 -1.62 10.30
N LEU A 254 5.92 -2.42 9.75
CA LEU A 254 7.04 -1.96 8.94
C LEU A 254 7.03 -2.69 7.59
N THR A 255 7.03 -1.93 6.50
CA THR A 255 7.25 -2.45 5.15
C THR A 255 8.55 -1.89 4.61
N LEU A 256 9.48 -2.79 4.25
CA LEU A 256 10.74 -2.47 3.58
C LEU A 256 10.70 -3.08 2.20
N GLY A 257 10.86 -2.27 1.17
CA GLY A 257 11.15 -2.72 -0.19
C GLY A 257 12.44 -2.11 -0.70
N GLY A 258 13.12 -2.74 -1.67
CA GLY A 258 14.35 -2.19 -2.24
C GLY A 258 15.48 -3.18 -2.52
N PRO A 259 16.63 -2.70 -3.00
CA PRO A 259 17.77 -3.55 -3.34
C PRO A 259 18.45 -4.12 -2.09
N LEU A 260 18.49 -3.38 -0.98
CA LEU A 260 19.20 -3.80 0.23
C LEU A 260 18.57 -3.23 1.51
N ALA A 261 18.10 -4.11 2.39
CA ALA A 261 17.76 -3.75 3.77
C ALA A 261 18.84 -4.23 4.75
N VAL A 262 19.31 -3.35 5.62
CA VAL A 262 20.17 -3.75 6.76
C VAL A 262 19.26 -4.02 7.96
N ILE A 263 19.25 -5.26 8.43
CA ILE A 263 18.42 -5.72 9.54
C ILE A 263 19.32 -6.04 10.74
N ASP A 264 19.03 -5.44 11.87
CA ASP A 264 19.74 -5.62 13.13
C ASP A 264 18.76 -5.74 14.31
N ARG A 265 19.29 -5.71 15.55
CA ARG A 265 18.46 -5.80 16.76
C ARG A 265 17.55 -4.60 16.94
N SER A 266 17.97 -3.39 16.55
CA SER A 266 17.12 -2.21 16.71
C SER A 266 15.97 -2.22 15.70
N THR A 267 16.14 -2.87 14.55
CA THR A 267 15.11 -2.98 13.50
C THR A 267 13.76 -3.51 14.03
N PHE A 268 13.80 -4.34 15.08
CA PHE A 268 12.60 -4.93 15.67
C PHE A 268 12.15 -4.15 16.91
N ALA A 269 11.34 -3.10 16.68
CA ALA A 269 10.66 -2.40 17.77
C ALA A 269 9.89 -3.40 18.64
N ALA A 270 9.86 -3.21 19.96
CA ALA A 270 9.15 -4.12 20.88
C ALA A 270 7.64 -4.23 20.59
N THR A 271 7.07 -3.24 19.91
CA THR A 271 5.67 -3.19 19.48
C THR A 271 5.43 -3.68 18.06
N LEU A 272 6.47 -4.11 17.33
CA LEU A 272 6.36 -4.47 15.92
C LEU A 272 5.61 -5.79 15.79
N GLU A 273 4.38 -5.73 15.28
CA GLU A 273 3.50 -6.89 15.10
C GLU A 273 3.59 -7.45 13.68
N LYS A 274 3.87 -6.60 12.68
CA LYS A 274 3.88 -6.97 11.26
C LYS A 274 5.11 -6.45 10.53
N LEU A 275 5.78 -7.35 9.82
CA LEU A 275 6.91 -7.03 8.95
C LEU A 275 6.63 -7.49 7.51
N VAL A 276 6.87 -6.60 6.56
CA VAL A 276 6.80 -6.89 5.12
C VAL A 276 8.17 -6.61 4.49
N LEU A 277 8.79 -7.64 3.90
CA LEU A 277 10.09 -7.53 3.21
C LEU A 277 9.92 -7.83 1.72
N VAL A 278 10.07 -6.80 0.90
CA VAL A 278 10.06 -6.87 -0.57
C VAL A 278 11.41 -6.37 -1.06
N VAL A 279 12.48 -7.03 -0.62
CA VAL A 279 13.86 -6.60 -0.88
C VAL A 279 14.66 -7.63 -1.66
N ASP A 280 15.57 -7.19 -2.52
CA ASP A 280 16.43 -8.06 -3.33
C ASP A 280 17.50 -8.73 -2.47
N ALA A 281 18.02 -7.99 -1.48
CA ALA A 281 18.94 -8.48 -0.48
C ALA A 281 18.60 -7.93 0.91
N ALA A 282 18.93 -8.72 1.93
CA ALA A 282 19.01 -8.28 3.31
C ALA A 282 20.36 -8.69 3.91
N SER A 283 20.96 -7.78 4.66
CA SER A 283 22.20 -8.03 5.39
C SER A 283 21.99 -7.83 6.88
N VAL A 284 22.75 -8.58 7.67
CA VAL A 284 22.89 -8.38 9.11
C VAL A 284 24.34 -7.97 9.35
N PRO A 285 24.62 -6.91 10.12
CA PRO A 285 26.00 -6.55 10.46
C PRO A 285 26.77 -7.73 11.07
N ASP A 286 28.02 -7.94 10.64
CA ASP A 286 28.85 -9.09 11.05
C ASP A 286 29.09 -9.17 12.57
N GLU A 287 28.97 -8.04 13.26
CA GLU A 287 29.09 -7.92 14.71
C GLU A 287 27.97 -8.68 15.47
N ILE A 288 26.86 -8.97 14.78
CA ILE A 288 25.70 -9.66 15.36
C ILE A 288 25.82 -11.17 15.09
N LEU A 289 26.55 -11.84 15.98
CA LEU A 289 26.75 -13.29 15.91
C LEU A 289 25.52 -14.09 16.38
N ALA A 290 24.80 -13.60 17.38
CA ALA A 290 23.64 -14.30 17.94
C ALA A 290 22.36 -13.99 17.14
N PRO A 291 21.46 -14.98 16.95
CA PRO A 291 20.17 -14.75 16.33
C PRO A 291 19.38 -13.62 17.01
N ILE A 292 18.62 -12.88 16.23
CA ILE A 292 17.77 -11.78 16.68
C ILE A 292 16.36 -12.33 16.92
N GLU A 293 15.83 -12.14 18.12
CA GLU A 293 14.44 -12.46 18.43
C GLU A 293 13.54 -11.32 17.96
N ALA A 294 12.67 -11.62 17.00
CA ALA A 294 11.72 -10.63 16.48
C ALA A 294 10.34 -10.85 17.10
N PRO A 295 9.71 -9.81 17.70
CA PRO A 295 8.41 -9.91 18.35
C PRO A 295 7.23 -9.88 17.36
N ILE A 296 7.46 -10.27 16.10
CA ILE A 296 6.49 -10.16 15.02
C ILE A 296 5.49 -11.34 15.03
N ARG A 297 4.23 -11.04 14.70
CA ARG A 297 3.13 -12.00 14.58
C ARG A 297 2.74 -12.27 13.13
N GLU A 298 2.94 -11.30 12.24
CA GLU A 298 2.74 -11.44 10.80
C GLU A 298 4.01 -11.09 10.02
N LEU A 299 4.44 -12.00 9.14
CA LEU A 299 5.57 -11.80 8.24
C LEU A 299 5.11 -11.98 6.80
N ARG A 300 5.41 -11.03 5.93
CA ARG A 300 5.24 -11.17 4.47
C ARG A 300 6.58 -10.97 3.79
N VAL A 301 7.00 -11.91 2.95
CA VAL A 301 8.32 -11.83 2.29
C VAL A 301 8.27 -12.30 0.85
N THR A 302 9.09 -11.68 0.02
CA THR A 302 9.52 -12.23 -1.28
C THR A 302 10.77 -13.09 -1.05
N VAL A 303 10.70 -14.38 -1.36
CA VAL A 303 11.78 -15.32 -1.02
C VAL A 303 12.88 -15.33 -2.08
N ASN A 304 14.03 -14.78 -1.72
CA ASN A 304 15.29 -14.97 -2.43
C ASN A 304 16.34 -15.60 -1.49
N THR A 305 17.54 -15.89 -2.02
CA THR A 305 18.62 -16.55 -1.27
C THR A 305 19.05 -15.74 -0.04
N SER A 306 19.13 -14.42 -0.16
CA SER A 306 19.55 -13.53 0.92
C SER A 306 18.51 -13.50 2.05
N ILE A 307 17.22 -13.35 1.71
CA ILE A 307 16.12 -13.39 2.67
C ILE A 307 16.00 -14.77 3.32
N ALA A 308 16.13 -15.86 2.56
CA ALA A 308 16.11 -17.20 3.12
C ALA A 308 17.25 -17.41 4.15
N THR A 309 18.44 -16.88 3.87
CA THR A 309 19.59 -16.94 4.79
C THR A 309 19.34 -16.13 6.06
N LEU A 310 18.84 -14.89 5.92
CA LEU A 310 18.44 -14.06 7.06
C LEU A 310 17.43 -14.78 7.95
N LEU A 311 16.34 -15.26 7.37
CA LEU A 311 15.23 -15.84 8.12
C LEU A 311 15.60 -17.16 8.80
N ALA A 312 16.41 -18.01 8.15
CA ALA A 312 16.81 -19.30 8.71
C ALA A 312 17.94 -19.18 9.75
N ASP A 313 18.92 -18.32 9.51
CA ASP A 313 20.19 -18.37 10.25
C ASP A 313 20.34 -17.21 11.24
N ARG A 314 19.59 -16.12 11.07
CA ARG A 314 19.78 -14.88 11.84
C ARG A 314 18.56 -14.45 12.64
N LEU A 315 17.36 -14.97 12.36
CA LEU A 315 16.15 -14.59 13.09
C LEU A 315 15.56 -15.77 13.87
N THR A 316 15.00 -15.46 15.04
CA THR A 316 14.11 -16.35 15.80
C THR A 316 12.74 -15.69 15.89
N LEU A 317 11.70 -16.46 15.54
CA LEU A 317 10.34 -15.94 15.35
C LEU A 317 9.32 -16.69 16.24
N PRO A 318 9.48 -16.65 17.58
CA PRO A 318 8.70 -17.48 18.50
C PRO A 318 7.20 -17.15 18.51
N HIS A 319 6.84 -15.92 18.14
CA HIS A 319 5.46 -15.41 18.16
C HIS A 319 4.81 -15.32 16.78
N LEU A 320 5.46 -15.83 15.73
CA LEU A 320 4.95 -15.71 14.38
C LEU A 320 3.74 -16.61 14.15
N GLU A 321 2.57 -16.00 13.98
CA GLU A 321 1.29 -16.67 13.78
C GLU A 321 0.92 -16.79 12.30
N ARG A 322 1.34 -15.82 11.48
CA ARG A 322 1.06 -15.78 10.04
C ARG A 322 2.32 -15.50 9.22
N ILE A 323 2.53 -16.31 8.19
CA ILE A 323 3.57 -16.07 7.19
C ILE A 323 2.97 -16.10 5.77
N VAL A 324 3.35 -15.10 4.96
CA VAL A 324 2.99 -15.00 3.55
C VAL A 324 4.25 -14.96 2.72
N PHE A 325 4.42 -15.94 1.86
CA PHE A 325 5.44 -15.96 0.83
C PHE A 325 4.81 -15.46 -0.46
N SER A 326 5.28 -14.31 -0.93
CA SER A 326 4.89 -13.73 -2.21
C SER A 326 5.97 -14.00 -3.25
N GLU A 327 5.56 -14.15 -4.51
CA GLU A 327 6.42 -14.02 -5.69
C GLU A 327 7.77 -14.74 -5.53
N GLY A 328 7.77 -16.05 -5.75
CA GLY A 328 8.96 -16.88 -5.69
C GLY A 328 8.62 -18.34 -5.95
N SER A 329 9.64 -19.19 -5.90
CA SER A 329 9.42 -20.63 -6.02
C SER A 329 8.84 -21.19 -4.72
N ALA A 330 7.67 -21.82 -4.80
CA ALA A 330 7.03 -22.47 -3.65
C ALA A 330 7.96 -23.53 -3.00
N SER A 331 8.85 -24.15 -3.78
CA SER A 331 9.85 -25.08 -3.25
C SER A 331 10.91 -24.39 -2.37
N LYS A 332 11.31 -23.14 -2.70
CA LYS A 332 12.19 -22.32 -1.85
C LYS A 332 11.50 -21.96 -0.53
N ALA A 333 10.21 -21.60 -0.58
CA ALA A 333 9.43 -21.32 0.63
C ALA A 333 9.34 -22.56 1.54
N VAL A 334 9.03 -23.74 1.00
CA VAL A 334 8.99 -24.99 1.78
C VAL A 334 10.37 -25.39 2.32
N ALA A 335 11.43 -25.20 1.53
CA ALA A 335 12.80 -25.46 1.98
C ALA A 335 13.23 -24.52 3.13
N LEU A 336 12.81 -23.26 3.09
CA LEU A 336 13.03 -22.30 4.16
C LEU A 336 12.27 -22.71 5.42
N LEU A 337 10.98 -23.04 5.32
CA LEU A 337 10.17 -23.49 6.46
C LEU A 337 10.76 -24.71 7.15
N ALA A 338 11.44 -25.61 6.41
CA ALA A 338 12.11 -26.77 6.99
C ALA A 338 13.30 -26.43 7.90
N ARG A 339 13.84 -25.21 7.79
CA ARG A 339 14.99 -24.72 8.58
C ARG A 339 14.57 -23.82 9.75
N MET A 340 13.28 -23.49 9.88
CA MET A 340 12.79 -22.53 10.87
C MET A 340 12.01 -23.24 11.98
N GLU A 341 12.16 -22.74 13.21
CA GLU A 341 11.32 -23.12 14.34
C GLU A 341 10.20 -22.10 14.51
N LEU A 342 8.96 -22.52 14.20
CA LEU A 342 7.78 -21.64 14.16
C LEU A 342 6.64 -22.19 15.04
N PRO A 343 6.81 -22.21 16.37
CA PRO A 343 5.88 -22.89 17.29
C PRO A 343 4.48 -22.25 17.32
N ALA A 344 4.38 -20.95 17.03
CA ALA A 344 3.12 -20.22 17.02
C ALA A 344 2.41 -20.20 15.65
N LEU A 345 3.00 -20.73 14.58
CA LEU A 345 2.47 -20.56 13.24
C LEU A 345 1.13 -21.29 13.06
N ARG A 346 0.10 -20.55 12.66
CA ARG A 346 -1.26 -21.05 12.37
C ARG A 346 -1.69 -20.80 10.94
N HIS A 347 -1.13 -19.79 10.29
CA HIS A 347 -1.53 -19.38 8.95
C HIS A 347 -0.32 -19.34 8.01
N LEU A 348 -0.38 -20.13 6.94
CA LEU A 348 0.63 -20.15 5.88
C LEU A 348 -0.02 -19.77 4.56
N SER A 349 0.57 -18.80 3.86
CA SER A 349 0.18 -18.43 2.50
C SER A 349 1.40 -18.52 1.59
N ILE A 350 1.27 -19.24 0.48
CA ILE A 350 2.24 -19.29 -0.62
C ILE A 350 1.52 -18.76 -1.86
N VAL A 351 1.99 -17.63 -2.37
CA VAL A 351 1.38 -16.92 -3.50
C VAL A 351 2.36 -16.90 -4.66
N GLY A 352 1.99 -17.58 -5.75
CA GLY A 352 2.85 -17.72 -6.92
C GLY A 352 3.81 -18.92 -6.86
N GLY A 353 4.46 -19.19 -8.00
CA GLY A 353 5.39 -20.30 -8.18
C GLY A 353 4.73 -21.59 -8.68
N SER A 354 5.54 -22.63 -8.87
CA SER A 354 5.09 -23.98 -9.21
C SER A 354 5.16 -24.84 -7.95
N LEU A 355 4.05 -25.48 -7.57
CA LEU A 355 3.96 -26.36 -6.42
C LEU A 355 3.62 -27.78 -6.87
N ASP A 356 4.64 -28.61 -7.02
CA ASP A 356 4.48 -30.01 -7.39
C ASP A 356 4.06 -30.91 -6.21
N ALA A 357 3.61 -32.13 -6.50
CA ALA A 357 3.23 -33.11 -5.50
C ALA A 357 4.38 -33.46 -4.52
N ARG A 358 5.63 -33.38 -4.98
CA ARG A 358 6.82 -33.63 -4.15
C ARG A 358 7.01 -32.53 -3.10
N THR A 359 6.86 -31.27 -3.49
CA THR A 359 6.98 -30.10 -2.61
C THR A 359 5.85 -30.07 -1.59
N LEU A 360 4.62 -30.38 -1.99
CA LEU A 360 3.51 -30.58 -1.06
C LEU A 360 3.76 -31.73 -0.08
N SER A 361 4.33 -32.85 -0.55
CA SER A 361 4.68 -33.95 0.34
C SER A 361 5.80 -33.56 1.32
N LYS A 362 6.72 -32.66 0.94
CA LYS A 362 7.71 -32.09 1.88
C LYS A 362 7.03 -31.20 2.91
N LEU A 363 6.13 -30.31 2.48
CA LEU A 363 5.35 -29.45 3.38
C LEU A 363 4.56 -30.28 4.40
N ALA A 364 3.91 -31.35 3.95
CA ALA A 364 3.19 -32.29 4.81
C ALA A 364 4.09 -33.02 5.82
N GLY A 365 5.40 -33.09 5.57
CA GLY A 365 6.37 -33.69 6.49
C GLY A 365 6.94 -32.71 7.51
N LEU A 366 6.62 -31.40 7.41
CA LEU A 366 7.15 -30.39 8.33
C LEU A 366 6.39 -30.39 9.66
N PRO A 367 7.05 -30.09 10.80
CA PRO A 367 6.40 -30.01 12.11
C PRO A 367 5.21 -29.03 12.14
N ILE A 368 5.30 -27.93 11.39
CA ILE A 368 4.24 -26.92 11.29
C ILE A 368 2.94 -27.46 10.68
N ALA A 369 2.97 -28.51 9.86
CA ALA A 369 1.79 -28.98 9.13
C ALA A 369 0.63 -29.34 10.05
N ALA A 370 0.93 -29.98 11.18
CA ALA A 370 -0.07 -30.46 12.13
C ALA A 370 -0.81 -29.33 12.87
N GLN A 371 -0.19 -28.15 12.99
CA GLN A 371 -0.71 -26.99 13.71
C GLN A 371 -1.29 -25.88 12.80
N LEU A 372 -1.17 -26.01 11.48
CA LEU A 372 -1.76 -25.04 10.56
C LEU A 372 -3.29 -25.10 10.62
N GLU A 373 -3.91 -23.95 10.86
CA GLU A 373 -5.35 -23.76 10.85
C GLU A 373 -5.83 -23.24 9.49
N SER A 374 -5.00 -22.46 8.80
CA SER A 374 -5.28 -21.94 7.45
C SER A 374 -4.08 -22.11 6.53
N LEU A 375 -4.33 -22.60 5.31
CA LEU A 375 -3.34 -22.77 4.25
C LEU A 375 -3.85 -22.15 2.96
N ALA A 376 -3.13 -21.16 2.43
CA ALA A 376 -3.41 -20.56 1.13
C ALA A 376 -2.31 -20.93 0.13
N LEU A 377 -2.71 -21.49 -1.01
CA LEU A 377 -1.85 -21.93 -2.11
C LEU A 377 -2.29 -21.23 -3.40
N GLU A 378 -2.19 -19.91 -3.42
CA GLU A 378 -2.75 -19.09 -4.47
C GLU A 378 -1.83 -19.02 -5.70
N ASN A 379 -2.37 -19.29 -6.89
CA ASN A 379 -1.61 -19.19 -8.14
C ASN A 379 -0.31 -20.03 -8.11
N THR A 380 -0.41 -21.28 -7.64
CA THR A 380 0.71 -22.20 -7.40
C THR A 380 0.76 -23.39 -8.37
N ASP A 381 0.06 -23.29 -9.51
CA ASP A 381 -0.09 -24.38 -10.50
C ASP A 381 -0.69 -25.67 -9.97
N LEU A 382 -1.60 -25.54 -9.01
CA LEU A 382 -2.32 -26.72 -8.53
C LEU A 382 -3.22 -27.28 -9.63
N THR A 383 -3.02 -28.55 -9.92
CA THR A 383 -3.85 -29.40 -10.78
C THR A 383 -4.62 -30.41 -9.94
N ASP A 384 -5.59 -31.07 -10.56
CA ASP A 384 -6.43 -32.09 -9.91
C ASP A 384 -5.57 -33.24 -9.33
N ASP A 385 -4.58 -33.74 -10.07
CA ASP A 385 -3.68 -34.82 -9.65
C ASP A 385 -2.83 -34.44 -8.42
N ILE A 386 -2.37 -33.19 -8.38
CA ILE A 386 -1.59 -32.65 -7.27
C ILE A 386 -2.47 -32.56 -6.02
N LEU A 387 -3.71 -32.07 -6.16
CA LEU A 387 -4.68 -32.00 -5.07
C LEU A 387 -5.11 -33.38 -4.57
N GLU A 388 -5.28 -34.35 -5.47
CA GLU A 388 -5.57 -35.74 -5.08
C GLU A 388 -4.42 -36.33 -4.27
N SER A 389 -3.19 -36.06 -4.70
CA SER A 389 -1.98 -36.46 -3.96
C SER A 389 -1.89 -35.78 -2.59
N PHE A 390 -2.30 -34.51 -2.51
CA PHE A 390 -2.35 -33.76 -1.26
C PHE A 390 -3.45 -34.30 -0.33
N ALA A 391 -4.62 -34.66 -0.85
CA ALA A 391 -5.71 -35.28 -0.08
C ALA A 391 -5.27 -36.56 0.64
N LYS A 392 -4.40 -37.37 0.01
CA LYS A 392 -3.80 -38.57 0.62
C LYS A 392 -2.90 -38.26 1.83
N LYS A 393 -2.49 -36.99 2.01
CA LYS A 393 -1.68 -36.49 3.14
C LYS A 393 -2.48 -35.68 4.15
N ARG A 394 -3.82 -35.68 4.07
CA ARG A 394 -4.70 -34.93 4.99
C ARG A 394 -4.42 -35.16 6.48
N SER A 395 -4.01 -36.37 6.87
CA SER A 395 -3.69 -36.67 8.28
C SER A 395 -2.54 -35.82 8.84
N ALA A 396 -1.63 -35.32 8.00
CA ALA A 396 -0.56 -34.43 8.41
C ALA A 396 -1.06 -33.03 8.81
N PHE A 397 -2.25 -32.63 8.33
CA PHE A 397 -2.82 -31.29 8.52
C PHE A 397 -3.98 -31.31 9.53
N GLY A 398 -3.78 -32.00 10.67
CA GLY A 398 -4.84 -32.29 11.65
C GLY A 398 -5.70 -31.09 12.05
N ALA A 399 -5.08 -29.92 12.25
CA ALA A 399 -5.76 -28.69 12.66
C ALA A 399 -6.40 -27.88 11.52
N LEU A 400 -6.16 -28.22 10.25
CA LEU A 400 -6.51 -27.37 9.10
C LEU A 400 -8.04 -27.22 8.95
N GLN A 401 -8.50 -25.97 9.04
CA GLN A 401 -9.89 -25.55 8.90
C GLN A 401 -10.18 -24.90 7.54
N GLU A 402 -9.19 -24.16 7.03
CA GLU A 402 -9.34 -23.36 5.81
C GLU A 402 -8.26 -23.71 4.80
N LEU A 403 -8.70 -23.91 3.55
CA LEU A 403 -7.82 -24.10 2.40
C LEU A 403 -8.21 -23.12 1.29
N ASP A 404 -7.30 -22.22 0.93
CA ASP A 404 -7.46 -21.37 -0.26
C ASP A 404 -6.64 -21.93 -1.43
N VAL A 405 -7.35 -22.28 -2.50
CA VAL A 405 -6.78 -22.77 -3.78
C VAL A 405 -7.13 -21.83 -4.94
N SER A 406 -7.36 -20.56 -4.65
CA SER A 406 -7.70 -19.56 -5.67
C SER A 406 -6.61 -19.41 -6.73
N PHE A 407 -7.02 -19.03 -7.94
CA PHE A 407 -6.13 -18.78 -9.08
C PHE A 407 -5.33 -20.01 -9.58
N ASN A 408 -5.84 -21.22 -9.39
CA ASN A 408 -5.22 -22.46 -9.86
C ASN A 408 -5.91 -23.03 -11.12
N GLU A 409 -5.57 -24.26 -11.50
CA GLU A 409 -6.13 -25.00 -12.65
C GLU A 409 -7.06 -26.13 -12.21
N LEU A 410 -7.84 -25.91 -11.15
CA LEU A 410 -8.64 -26.98 -10.58
C LEU A 410 -9.96 -27.17 -11.33
N GLY A 411 -10.17 -28.41 -11.77
CA GLY A 411 -11.43 -28.93 -12.27
C GLY A 411 -12.40 -29.28 -11.13
N LYS A 412 -13.48 -29.98 -11.49
CA LYS A 412 -14.46 -30.45 -10.50
C LYS A 412 -13.85 -31.47 -9.53
N ASP A 413 -12.97 -32.33 -10.02
CA ASP A 413 -12.37 -33.41 -9.24
C ASP A 413 -11.31 -32.86 -8.29
N GLY A 414 -10.48 -31.91 -8.73
CA GLY A 414 -9.54 -31.20 -7.86
C GLY A 414 -10.23 -30.41 -6.74
N LEU A 415 -11.37 -29.75 -7.02
CA LEU A 415 -12.16 -29.08 -5.99
C LEU A 415 -12.85 -30.06 -5.04
N ALA A 416 -13.27 -31.23 -5.52
CA ALA A 416 -13.78 -32.29 -4.66
C ALA A 416 -12.67 -32.80 -3.71
N ALA A 417 -11.46 -33.04 -4.24
CA ALA A 417 -10.29 -33.41 -3.45
C ALA A 417 -9.95 -32.33 -2.40
N ALA A 418 -9.95 -31.04 -2.77
CA ALA A 418 -9.72 -29.94 -1.85
C ALA A 418 -10.69 -29.92 -0.65
N ARG A 419 -11.97 -30.24 -0.87
CA ARG A 419 -12.97 -30.33 0.22
C ARG A 419 -12.77 -31.52 1.15
N THR A 420 -12.02 -32.55 0.73
CA THR A 420 -11.58 -33.60 1.65
C THR A 420 -10.40 -33.14 2.53
N ILE A 421 -9.71 -32.08 2.11
CA ILE A 421 -8.54 -31.54 2.82
C ILE A 421 -8.95 -30.57 3.92
N ALA A 422 -9.91 -29.69 3.68
CA ALA A 422 -10.37 -28.74 4.70
C ALA A 422 -11.90 -28.57 4.65
N PRO A 423 -12.56 -28.33 5.81
CA PRO A 423 -13.99 -28.03 5.85
C PRO A 423 -14.37 -26.80 5.01
N THR A 424 -13.56 -25.75 5.07
CA THR A 424 -13.78 -24.51 4.33
C THR A 424 -12.77 -24.41 3.19
N VAL A 425 -13.27 -24.33 1.96
CA VAL A 425 -12.43 -24.21 0.76
C VAL A 425 -12.80 -22.93 -0.01
N THR A 426 -11.81 -22.08 -0.24
CA THR A 426 -11.91 -20.92 -1.13
C THR A 426 -11.28 -21.26 -2.47
N SER A 427 -12.00 -21.04 -3.57
CA SER A 427 -11.53 -21.42 -4.92
C SER A 427 -11.92 -20.38 -5.98
N ARG A 428 -11.47 -19.14 -5.81
CA ARG A 428 -11.81 -18.04 -6.73
C ARG A 428 -10.98 -18.14 -8.02
N ARG A 429 -11.58 -17.76 -9.15
CA ARG A 429 -10.87 -17.53 -10.44
C ARG A 429 -9.99 -18.70 -10.92
N GLN A 430 -10.54 -19.92 -10.98
CA GLN A 430 -9.85 -21.06 -11.58
C GLN A 430 -9.67 -20.87 -13.09
N SER A 431 -8.51 -21.27 -13.59
CA SER A 431 -8.20 -21.35 -15.02
C SER A 431 -8.62 -22.69 -15.59
N ALA A 432 -8.82 -22.75 -16.91
CA ALA A 432 -8.86 -24.06 -17.57
C ALA A 432 -7.48 -24.74 -17.43
N PRO A 433 -7.45 -26.09 -17.32
CA PRO A 433 -6.19 -26.84 -17.25
C PRO A 433 -5.23 -26.48 -18.38
N GLY A 434 -3.94 -26.37 -18.05
CA GLY A 434 -2.85 -25.99 -18.95
C GLY A 434 -2.64 -24.48 -19.17
N ASN A 435 -3.48 -23.60 -18.62
CA ASN A 435 -3.43 -22.16 -18.91
C ASN A 435 -2.69 -21.28 -17.89
N ASN A 436 -2.40 -21.74 -16.67
CA ASN A 436 -1.72 -20.94 -15.64
C ASN A 436 -0.26 -20.69 -15.98
N ALA A 437 0.44 -21.71 -16.49
CA ALA A 437 1.79 -21.54 -16.98
C ALA A 437 1.83 -20.45 -18.07
N GLU A 438 0.89 -20.49 -19.02
CA GLU A 438 0.79 -19.46 -20.04
C GLU A 438 0.39 -18.09 -19.44
N LYS A 439 -0.57 -18.04 -18.50
CA LYS A 439 -0.95 -16.79 -17.82
C LYS A 439 0.20 -16.17 -17.03
N ARG A 440 1.06 -16.97 -16.39
CA ARG A 440 2.28 -16.47 -15.72
C ARG A 440 3.22 -15.87 -16.74
N VAL A 441 3.48 -16.57 -17.84
CA VAL A 441 4.33 -16.03 -18.91
C VAL A 441 3.72 -14.76 -19.49
N ARG A 442 2.40 -14.67 -19.67
CA ARG A 442 1.71 -13.45 -20.11
C ARG A 442 1.88 -12.29 -19.12
N ARG A 443 1.85 -12.55 -17.80
CA ARG A 443 2.11 -11.53 -16.76
C ARG A 443 3.57 -11.09 -16.77
N PHE A 444 4.50 -12.04 -16.81
CA PHE A 444 5.93 -11.82 -16.93
C PHE A 444 6.29 -11.02 -18.19
N ALA A 445 5.61 -11.29 -19.30
CA ALA A 445 5.83 -10.61 -20.57
C ALA A 445 5.47 -9.12 -20.55
N GLY A 446 4.48 -8.72 -19.73
CA GLY A 446 3.92 -7.37 -19.76
C GLY A 446 3.57 -6.92 -21.19
N THR A 447 4.08 -5.76 -21.60
CA THR A 447 3.86 -5.20 -22.95
C THR A 447 4.60 -5.94 -24.07
N ARG A 448 5.52 -6.87 -23.74
CA ARG A 448 6.34 -7.61 -24.73
C ARG A 448 5.67 -8.85 -25.30
N LEU A 449 4.54 -9.24 -24.74
CA LEU A 449 3.85 -10.47 -25.10
C LEU A 449 3.57 -10.59 -26.60
N VAL A 450 3.06 -9.52 -27.22
CA VAL A 450 2.69 -9.51 -28.65
C VAL A 450 3.90 -9.81 -29.53
N VAL A 451 5.02 -9.12 -29.31
CA VAL A 451 6.25 -9.30 -30.10
C VAL A 451 6.92 -10.65 -29.81
N ALA A 452 6.80 -11.15 -28.58
CA ALA A 452 7.31 -12.46 -28.21
C ALA A 452 6.51 -13.60 -28.88
N GLU A 453 5.19 -13.47 -29.00
CA GLU A 453 4.32 -14.45 -29.66
C GLU A 453 4.70 -14.67 -31.14
N GLU A 454 5.15 -13.62 -31.85
CA GLU A 454 5.60 -13.71 -33.26
C GLU A 454 6.79 -14.66 -33.47
N ILE A 455 7.59 -14.87 -32.42
CA ILE A 455 8.82 -15.68 -32.47
C ILE A 455 8.75 -16.93 -31.58
N ALA A 456 7.63 -17.18 -30.89
CA ALA A 456 7.42 -18.32 -29.99
C ALA A 456 7.05 -19.63 -30.73
N ALA A 457 7.29 -19.71 -32.04
CA ALA A 457 7.09 -20.93 -32.82
C ALA A 457 8.26 -21.90 -32.59
N PRO A 458 8.06 -23.13 -32.07
CA PRO A 458 9.14 -24.03 -31.61
C PRO A 458 10.24 -24.29 -32.66
N GLU A 459 9.89 -24.34 -33.94
CA GLU A 459 10.81 -24.55 -35.06
C GLU A 459 11.85 -23.44 -35.26
N LYS A 460 11.63 -22.25 -34.68
CA LYS A 460 12.59 -21.14 -34.69
C LYS A 460 13.69 -21.29 -33.63
N TRP A 461 13.55 -22.26 -32.72
CA TRP A 461 14.43 -22.44 -31.58
C TRP A 461 15.36 -23.63 -31.78
N LYS A 462 16.66 -23.37 -31.83
CA LYS A 462 17.69 -24.41 -31.90
C LYS A 462 18.09 -24.83 -30.49
N ARG A 463 18.40 -26.11 -30.34
CA ARG A 463 18.94 -26.68 -29.08
C ARG A 463 18.07 -26.40 -27.85
N ALA A 464 16.78 -26.10 -28.03
CA ALA A 464 15.87 -25.90 -26.91
C ALA A 464 15.81 -27.16 -26.05
N ALA A 465 16.03 -26.99 -24.76
CA ALA A 465 16.09 -28.08 -23.78
C ALA A 465 15.80 -27.54 -22.37
N ARG A 466 15.68 -28.46 -21.42
CA ARG A 466 15.61 -28.17 -20.00
C ARG A 466 16.73 -28.88 -19.23
N ASP A 467 17.20 -28.24 -18.16
CA ASP A 467 18.17 -28.77 -17.20
C ASP A 467 17.64 -28.46 -15.80
N GLY A 468 16.91 -29.41 -15.20
CA GLY A 468 16.17 -29.17 -13.97
C GLY A 468 15.13 -28.05 -14.12
N ASP A 469 15.25 -26.99 -13.34
CA ASP A 469 14.33 -25.84 -13.33
C ASP A 469 14.67 -24.80 -14.42
N VAL A 470 15.77 -24.98 -15.16
CA VAL A 470 16.21 -24.04 -16.19
C VAL A 470 15.72 -24.51 -17.56
N ARG A 471 15.19 -23.58 -18.35
CA ARG A 471 14.88 -23.75 -19.78
C ARG A 471 15.88 -22.93 -20.57
N TRP A 472 16.48 -23.52 -21.58
CA TRP A 472 17.53 -22.86 -22.35
C TRP A 472 17.41 -23.19 -23.83
N ALA A 473 17.86 -22.26 -24.67
CA ALA A 473 17.83 -22.43 -26.12
C ALA A 473 18.80 -21.49 -26.82
N THR A 474 18.93 -21.71 -28.12
CA THR A 474 19.60 -20.81 -29.05
C THR A 474 18.57 -20.31 -30.06
N TYR A 475 18.44 -18.99 -30.20
CA TYR A 475 17.52 -18.36 -31.16
C TYR A 475 18.31 -17.70 -32.28
N ARG A 476 17.92 -17.93 -33.54
CA ARG A 476 18.55 -17.29 -34.71
C ARG A 476 17.70 -16.11 -35.18
N GLY A 477 18.10 -14.90 -34.78
CA GLY A 477 17.59 -13.64 -35.29
C GLY A 477 18.48 -13.11 -36.42
N GLU A 478 18.89 -11.85 -36.30
CA GLU A 478 19.98 -11.28 -37.12
C GLU A 478 21.30 -11.99 -36.80
N ASP A 479 21.54 -12.25 -35.52
CA ASP A 479 22.61 -13.10 -35.00
C ASP A 479 22.05 -14.33 -34.26
N GLU A 480 22.97 -15.18 -33.78
CA GLU A 480 22.64 -16.31 -32.91
C GLU A 480 22.71 -15.88 -31.44
N TYR A 481 21.57 -15.96 -30.73
CA TYR A 481 21.46 -15.59 -29.32
C TYR A 481 21.33 -16.83 -28.44
N GLU A 482 22.16 -16.92 -27.41
CA GLU A 482 22.00 -17.86 -26.31
C GLU A 482 21.11 -17.23 -25.24
N LEU A 483 20.17 -18.00 -24.69
CA LEU A 483 19.31 -17.54 -23.62
C LEU A 483 18.83 -18.66 -22.72
N PHE A 484 18.46 -18.26 -21.51
CA PHE A 484 17.86 -19.14 -20.52
C PHE A 484 16.77 -18.41 -19.74
N VAL A 485 15.88 -19.18 -19.15
CA VAL A 485 14.83 -18.71 -18.24
C VAL A 485 14.51 -19.84 -17.25
N SER A 486 14.42 -19.51 -15.96
CA SER A 486 13.99 -20.43 -14.92
C SER A 486 12.48 -20.69 -15.01
N GLU A 487 12.02 -21.83 -14.49
CA GLU A 487 10.59 -22.19 -14.47
C GLU A 487 9.73 -21.19 -13.67
N ASP A 488 10.30 -20.57 -12.63
CA ASP A 488 9.67 -19.52 -11.83
C ASP A 488 9.76 -18.11 -12.47
N LEU A 489 10.42 -17.99 -13.63
CA LEU A 489 10.63 -16.75 -14.39
C LEU A 489 11.42 -15.67 -13.61
N GLN A 490 12.09 -16.04 -12.51
CA GLN A 490 12.86 -15.11 -11.66
C GLN A 490 14.31 -14.96 -12.12
N ASP A 491 14.86 -15.98 -12.77
CA ASP A 491 16.23 -15.99 -13.26
C ASP A 491 16.23 -16.21 -14.77
N TYR A 492 16.80 -15.26 -15.51
CA TYR A 492 16.81 -15.30 -16.96
C TYR A 492 17.93 -14.43 -17.52
N GLY A 493 18.29 -14.71 -18.76
CA GLY A 493 19.21 -13.88 -19.49
C GLY A 493 19.16 -14.17 -20.98
N CYS A 494 19.62 -13.22 -21.79
CA CYS A 494 19.74 -13.39 -23.23
C CYS A 494 20.89 -12.57 -23.78
N SER A 495 21.76 -13.20 -24.59
CA SER A 495 22.93 -12.57 -25.19
C SER A 495 22.61 -11.53 -26.29
N CYS A 496 21.34 -11.21 -26.52
CA CYS A 496 20.95 -10.20 -27.51
C CYS A 496 21.32 -8.78 -27.04
N PRO A 497 21.52 -7.82 -27.96
CA PRO A 497 21.97 -6.47 -27.63
C PRO A 497 20.89 -5.59 -26.95
N SER A 498 19.71 -6.13 -26.64
CA SER A 498 18.64 -5.33 -26.03
C SER A 498 19.01 -4.85 -24.62
N SER A 499 18.68 -3.60 -24.31
CA SER A 499 18.72 -3.03 -22.96
C SER A 499 17.46 -3.33 -22.13
N ILE A 500 16.43 -3.92 -22.75
CA ILE A 500 15.16 -4.22 -22.09
C ILE A 500 15.21 -5.63 -21.50
N GLN A 501 14.84 -5.75 -20.22
CA GLN A 501 14.79 -7.02 -19.50
C GLN A 501 13.39 -7.23 -18.85
N PRO A 502 12.76 -8.40 -19.01
CA PRO A 502 13.13 -9.46 -19.94
C PRO A 502 12.96 -9.02 -21.40
N CYS A 503 13.88 -9.42 -22.28
CA CYS A 503 13.77 -9.15 -23.70
C CYS A 503 12.71 -10.06 -24.36
N LYS A 504 12.27 -9.73 -25.59
CA LYS A 504 11.27 -10.54 -26.32
C LYS A 504 11.69 -12.01 -26.50
N HIS A 505 13.00 -12.30 -26.60
CA HIS A 505 13.51 -13.66 -26.75
C HIS A 505 13.32 -14.48 -25.47
N VAL A 506 13.62 -13.90 -24.29
CA VAL A 506 13.39 -14.56 -23.00
C VAL A 506 11.91 -14.92 -22.83
N VAL A 507 11.03 -13.95 -23.10
CA VAL A 507 9.57 -14.16 -23.04
C VAL A 507 9.12 -15.24 -24.02
N ALA A 508 9.64 -15.23 -25.25
CA ALA A 508 9.28 -16.21 -26.25
C ALA A 508 9.79 -17.62 -25.92
N LEU A 509 10.98 -17.76 -25.33
CA LEU A 509 11.45 -19.05 -24.82
C LEU A 509 10.54 -19.56 -23.69
N ALA A 510 10.12 -18.67 -22.78
CA ALA A 510 9.17 -19.03 -21.74
C ALA A 510 7.84 -19.53 -22.34
N LEU A 511 7.31 -18.87 -23.39
CA LEU A 511 6.12 -19.33 -24.11
C LEU A 511 6.34 -20.69 -24.79
N VAL A 512 7.49 -20.90 -25.44
CA VAL A 512 7.85 -22.17 -26.07
C VAL A 512 7.91 -23.30 -25.05
N ALA A 513 8.55 -23.05 -23.91
CA ALA A 513 8.70 -24.03 -22.84
C ALA A 513 7.36 -24.42 -22.18
N VAL A 514 6.38 -23.52 -22.18
CA VAL A 514 5.02 -23.81 -21.71
C VAL A 514 4.21 -24.56 -22.77
N ARG A 515 4.37 -24.23 -24.05
CA ARG A 515 3.58 -24.81 -25.14
C ARG A 515 4.13 -26.15 -25.66
N THR A 516 5.41 -26.41 -25.42
CA THR A 516 6.14 -27.56 -25.98
C THR A 516 6.97 -28.23 -24.90
N GLU A 517 6.85 -29.55 -24.77
CA GLU A 517 7.74 -30.32 -23.91
C GLU A 517 9.19 -30.27 -24.44
N LEU A 518 10.08 -29.66 -23.67
CA LEU A 518 11.50 -29.56 -24.01
C LEU A 518 12.27 -30.79 -23.53
N PRO A 519 13.20 -31.34 -24.34
CA PRO A 519 13.99 -32.50 -23.94
C PRO A 519 14.94 -32.15 -22.77
N GLU A 520 15.17 -33.11 -21.87
CA GLU A 520 16.16 -32.99 -20.80
C GLU A 520 17.58 -33.04 -21.37
N ARG A 521 18.35 -31.95 -21.24
CA ARG A 521 19.76 -31.87 -21.62
C ARG A 521 20.48 -30.85 -20.76
N ALA A 522 21.69 -31.20 -20.32
CA ALA A 522 22.55 -30.30 -19.56
C ALA A 522 22.72 -28.95 -20.30
N ALA A 523 22.54 -27.86 -19.57
CA ALA A 523 22.62 -26.49 -20.08
C ALA A 523 24.04 -26.09 -20.47
N GLY A 524 25.04 -26.87 -20.04
CA GLY A 524 26.44 -26.71 -20.41
C GLY A 524 27.00 -25.34 -20.01
N GLY A 525 26.55 -24.75 -18.90
CA GLY A 525 26.99 -23.43 -18.42
C GLY A 525 26.45 -22.24 -19.23
N ILE A 526 25.30 -22.40 -19.90
CA ILE A 526 24.71 -21.30 -20.69
C ILE A 526 24.38 -20.06 -19.83
N ALA A 527 23.94 -20.26 -18.57
CA ALA A 527 23.68 -19.17 -17.65
C ALA A 527 24.95 -18.34 -17.40
N ASP A 528 26.06 -19.00 -17.06
CA ASP A 528 27.35 -18.35 -16.85
C ASP A 528 27.82 -17.56 -18.09
N ARG A 529 27.69 -18.14 -19.28
CA ARG A 529 28.07 -17.47 -20.54
C ARG A 529 27.22 -16.25 -20.83
N VAL A 530 25.91 -16.34 -20.59
CA VAL A 530 24.98 -15.23 -20.79
C VAL A 530 25.25 -14.10 -19.79
N HIS A 531 25.47 -14.42 -18.51
CA HIS A 531 25.88 -13.42 -17.51
C HIS A 531 27.22 -12.76 -17.87
N GLN A 532 28.22 -13.54 -18.32
CA GLN A 532 29.50 -13.00 -18.79
C GLN A 532 29.35 -12.12 -20.04
N ALA A 533 28.39 -12.39 -20.92
CA ALA A 533 28.10 -11.55 -22.07
C ALA A 533 27.50 -10.20 -21.65
N HIS A 534 26.59 -10.19 -20.67
CA HIS A 534 26.05 -8.95 -20.10
C HIS A 534 27.12 -8.11 -19.41
N GLY A 535 27.91 -8.71 -18.51
CA GLY A 535 28.96 -7.97 -17.80
C GLY A 535 30.03 -7.36 -18.71
N ARG A 536 30.37 -8.03 -19.83
CA ARG A 536 31.27 -7.45 -20.85
C ARG A 536 30.65 -6.25 -21.57
N ARG A 537 29.33 -6.21 -21.75
CA ARG A 537 28.65 -5.11 -22.42
C ARG A 537 28.53 -3.88 -21.52
N GLU A 538 28.16 -4.09 -20.26
CA GLU A 538 28.11 -3.00 -19.26
C GLU A 538 29.49 -2.35 -19.09
N ALA A 539 30.57 -3.16 -19.08
CA ALA A 539 31.94 -2.63 -19.05
C ALA A 539 32.27 -1.81 -20.30
N ALA A 540 31.90 -2.27 -21.50
CA ALA A 540 32.15 -1.55 -22.74
C ALA A 540 31.30 -0.26 -22.89
N GLU A 541 30.05 -0.27 -22.40
CA GLU A 541 29.20 0.93 -22.35
C GLU A 541 29.75 1.97 -21.38
N ALA A 542 30.24 1.55 -20.20
CA ALA A 542 30.90 2.44 -19.25
C ALA A 542 32.20 3.05 -19.81
N GLU A 543 33.04 2.26 -20.49
CA GLU A 543 34.25 2.75 -21.17
C GLU A 543 33.92 3.78 -22.27
N ALA A 544 32.82 3.59 -23.01
CA ALA A 544 32.39 4.51 -24.06
C ALA A 544 31.72 5.80 -23.54
N GLU A 545 31.21 5.81 -22.31
CA GLU A 545 30.69 7.03 -21.66
C GLU A 545 31.82 7.90 -21.06
N ASP A 546 32.98 7.30 -20.77
CA ASP A 546 34.16 7.98 -20.26
C ASP A 546 35.05 8.59 -21.38
N GLU A 547 34.87 8.17 -22.64
CA GLU A 547 35.50 8.73 -23.86
C GLU A 547 34.71 9.91 -24.46
#